data_AF-A0A5B7FZW1-F1
#
_entry.id   AF-A0A5B7FZW1-F1
#
_cell.length_a   1.000
_cell.length_b   1.000
_cell.length_c   1.000
_cell.angle_alpha   90.00
_cell.angle_beta   90.00
_cell.angle_gamma   90.00
#
_symmetry.space_group_name_H-M   'P 1'
#
loop_
_entity.id
_entity.type
_entity.pdbx_description
1 polymer ?
#
loop_
_entity_poly.entity_id
_entity_poly.type
_entity_poly.pdbx_seq_one_letter_code
_entity_poly.pdbx_strand_id
1 'polypeptide(L)'
;MCLLLFVSIHQVIIAALVAVAFAAPDRRYGSVGSSEEAEILQHDFDLQDDGRYNLEVKTSNGILVSQHGSPDGPKDAVVKSGVYS
;
A
#
# COMPACT_ATOMS: atom_id res chain seq x y z
N MET A 1 33.01 35.28 -14.61
CA MET A 1 33.11 34.30 -15.73
C MET A 1 34.37 33.45 -15.59
N CYS A 2 34.45 32.55 -14.60
CA CYS A 2 35.63 31.65 -14.49
C CYS A 2 35.37 30.39 -13.64
N LEU A 3 34.20 29.75 -13.75
CA LEU A 3 33.95 28.46 -13.07
C LEU A 3 33.56 27.33 -14.05
N LEU A 4 33.03 27.67 -15.23
CA LEU A 4 32.53 26.70 -16.20
C LEU A 4 33.63 26.02 -17.04
N LEU A 5 34.88 26.51 -17.01
CA LEU A 5 35.99 25.97 -17.81
C LEU A 5 36.76 24.81 -17.14
N PHE A 6 36.46 24.47 -15.87
CA PHE A 6 37.15 23.41 -15.13
C PHE A 6 36.31 22.14 -14.94
N VAL A 7 35.07 22.12 -15.42
CA VAL A 7 34.20 20.94 -15.30
C VAL A 7 34.61 19.93 -16.36
N SER A 8 35.57 19.07 -16.02
CA SER A 8 35.93 17.91 -16.83
C SER A 8 34.77 16.92 -16.92
N ILE A 9 34.67 16.19 -18.03
CA ILE A 9 33.59 15.24 -18.30
C ILE A 9 33.38 14.22 -17.17
N HIS A 10 34.47 13.84 -16.48
CA HIS A 10 34.44 12.97 -15.31
C HIS A 10 33.66 13.58 -14.12
N GLN A 11 33.76 14.90 -13.92
CA GLN A 11 33.01 15.59 -12.86
C GLN A 11 31.51 15.63 -13.18
N VAL A 12 31.15 15.79 -14.45
CA VAL A 12 29.75 15.70 -14.91
C VAL A 12 29.19 14.30 -14.66
N ILE A 13 29.97 13.26 -14.98
CA ILE A 13 29.55 11.87 -14.78
C ILE A 13 29.33 11.57 -13.29
N ILE A 14 30.25 11.99 -12.41
CA ILE A 14 30.08 11.79 -10.96
C ILE A 14 28.83 12.53 -10.46
N ALA A 15 28.66 13.79 -10.83
CA ALA A 15 27.50 14.57 -10.40
C ALA A 15 26.17 13.94 -10.86
N ALA A 16 26.13 13.42 -12.09
CA ALA A 16 24.97 12.72 -12.61
C ALA A 16 24.68 11.42 -11.84
N LEU A 17 25.70 10.62 -11.53
CA LEU A 17 25.53 9.38 -10.75
C LEU A 17 25.05 9.65 -9.32
N VAL A 18 25.57 10.70 -8.67
CA VAL A 18 25.11 11.11 -7.34
C VAL A 18 23.66 11.58 -7.39
N ALA A 19 23.28 12.40 -8.38
CA ALA A 19 21.91 12.83 -8.55
C ALA A 19 20.94 11.64 -8.74
N VAL A 20 21.34 10.62 -9.51
CA VAL A 20 20.55 9.39 -9.68
C VAL A 20 20.44 8.61 -8.38
N ALA A 21 21.49 8.51 -7.57
CA ALA A 21 21.44 7.82 -6.28
C ALA A 21 20.49 8.50 -5.27
N PHE A 22 20.41 9.83 -5.30
CA PHE A 22 19.49 10.60 -4.44
C PHE A 22 18.06 10.68 -4.99
N ALA A 23 17.88 10.64 -6.31
CA ALA A 23 16.56 10.64 -6.95
C ALA A 23 15.95 9.24 -7.07
N ALA A 24 16.74 8.18 -6.83
CA ALA A 24 16.21 6.84 -6.77
C ALA A 24 15.13 6.78 -5.69
N PRO A 25 13.95 6.22 -5.99
CA PRO A 25 12.93 6.02 -4.96
C PRO A 25 13.57 5.22 -3.84
N ASP A 26 13.40 5.72 -2.61
CA ASP A 26 13.96 5.10 -1.42
C ASP A 26 13.49 3.64 -1.41
N ARG A 27 14.38 2.67 -1.69
CA ARG A 27 14.03 1.24 -1.58
C ARG A 27 13.65 0.85 -0.14
N ARG A 28 13.82 1.79 0.79
CA ARG A 28 13.25 1.79 2.14
C ARG A 28 11.72 1.78 2.17
N TYR A 29 11.03 1.99 1.05
CA TYR A 29 9.60 1.69 0.91
C TYR A 29 9.26 0.19 0.97
N GLY A 30 10.26 -0.67 1.18
CA GLY A 30 10.02 -2.10 1.47
C GLY A 30 10.91 -2.69 2.55
N SER A 31 11.65 -1.91 3.36
CA SER A 31 12.47 -2.48 4.45
C SER A 31 13.07 -1.45 5.43
N VAL A 32 12.32 -0.46 5.92
CA VAL A 32 12.76 0.31 7.11
C VAL A 32 11.59 0.57 8.04
N GLY A 33 11.43 -0.32 9.01
CA GLY A 33 10.55 -0.11 10.15
C GLY A 33 9.88 -1.42 10.54
N SER A 34 10.31 -1.99 11.67
CA SER A 34 9.64 -3.03 12.41
C SER A 34 8.18 -2.62 12.74
N SER A 35 7.28 -2.82 11.80
CA SER A 35 5.88 -3.15 12.04
C SER A 35 5.72 -4.52 11.40
N GLU A 36 5.22 -5.52 12.12
CA GLU A 36 5.05 -6.87 11.58
C GLU A 36 4.36 -6.78 10.20
N GLU A 37 5.11 -6.96 9.11
CA GLU A 37 4.57 -6.97 7.76
C GLU A 37 3.65 -8.18 7.67
N ALA A 38 2.36 -7.93 7.86
CA ALA A 38 1.35 -8.96 7.87
C ALA A 38 0.93 -9.24 6.44
N GLU A 39 1.50 -10.31 5.87
CA GLU A 39 1.09 -10.81 4.57
C GLU A 39 -0.38 -11.22 4.60
N ILE A 40 -1.16 -10.81 3.60
CA ILE A 40 -2.56 -11.25 3.47
C ILE A 40 -2.55 -12.70 2.98
N LEU A 41 -2.88 -13.64 3.88
CA LEU A 41 -2.93 -15.06 3.57
C LEU A 41 -4.19 -15.43 2.78
N GLN A 42 -5.31 -14.75 3.07
CA GLN A 42 -6.59 -15.01 2.44
C GLN A 42 -7.36 -13.71 2.28
N HIS A 43 -7.90 -13.48 1.09
CA HIS A 43 -8.75 -12.36 0.78
C HIS A 43 -9.88 -12.86 -0.13
N ASP A 44 -11.06 -12.98 0.44
CA ASP A 44 -12.28 -13.36 -0.27
C ASP A 44 -13.24 -12.19 -0.31
N PHE A 45 -13.70 -11.84 -1.50
CA PHE A 45 -14.64 -10.75 -1.71
C PHE A 45 -15.69 -11.17 -2.70
N ASP A 46 -16.88 -11.46 -2.17
CA ASP A 46 -18.04 -11.85 -2.93
C ASP A 46 -18.99 -10.67 -3.02
N LEU A 47 -19.20 -10.18 -4.25
CA LEU A 47 -20.22 -9.19 -4.56
C LEU A 47 -21.35 -9.86 -5.34
N GLN A 48 -22.56 -9.79 -4.80
CA GLN A 48 -23.77 -10.31 -5.43
C GLN A 48 -24.36 -9.25 -6.37
N ASP A 49 -25.09 -9.69 -7.40
CA ASP A 49 -25.69 -8.82 -8.44
C ASP A 49 -26.69 -7.80 -7.89
N ASP A 50 -27.25 -8.06 -6.71
CA ASP A 50 -28.17 -7.18 -5.99
C ASP A 50 -27.45 -6.19 -5.04
N GLY A 51 -26.12 -6.14 -5.10
CA GLY A 51 -25.29 -5.22 -4.33
C GLY A 51 -24.99 -5.68 -2.90
N ARG A 52 -25.49 -6.84 -2.48
CA ARG A 52 -25.02 -7.48 -1.24
C ARG A 52 -23.55 -7.90 -1.39
N TYR A 53 -22.78 -7.82 -0.30
CA TYR A 53 -21.39 -8.27 -0.32
C TYR A 53 -21.00 -9.01 0.95
N ASN A 54 -19.99 -9.87 0.80
CA ASN A 54 -19.24 -10.51 1.86
C ASN A 54 -17.74 -10.25 1.65
N LEU A 55 -17.02 -9.95 2.74
CA LEU A 55 -15.60 -9.68 2.76
C LEU A 55 -14.96 -10.49 3.88
N GLU A 56 -14.00 -11.33 3.54
CA GLU A 56 -13.20 -12.10 4.48
C GLU A 56 -11.71 -11.86 4.23
N VAL A 57 -11.00 -11.35 5.24
CA VAL A 57 -9.57 -11.07 5.17
C VAL A 57 -8.87 -11.75 6.34
N LYS A 58 -7.79 -12.47 6.03
CA LYS A 58 -6.90 -13.10 7.01
C LYS A 58 -5.47 -12.72 6.70
N THR A 59 -4.78 -12.23 7.71
CA THR A 59 -3.37 -11.85 7.60
C THR A 59 -2.46 -12.78 8.40
N SER A 60 -1.17 -12.78 8.09
CA SER A 60 -0.18 -13.68 8.69
C SER A 60 0.11 -13.37 10.15
N ASN A 61 -0.18 -12.15 10.60
CA ASN A 61 -0.14 -11.75 12.00
C ASN A 61 -1.43 -12.09 12.78
N GLY A 62 -2.35 -12.85 12.19
CA GLY A 62 -3.54 -13.38 12.86
C GLY A 62 -4.76 -12.45 12.85
N ILE A 63 -4.70 -11.29 12.19
CA ILE A 63 -5.87 -10.41 12.06
C ILE A 63 -6.90 -11.08 11.15
N LEU A 64 -8.12 -11.14 11.64
CA LEU A 64 -9.28 -11.68 10.94
C LEU A 64 -10.34 -10.60 10.82
N VAL A 65 -10.73 -10.30 9.59
CA VAL A 65 -11.82 -9.38 9.29
C VAL A 65 -12.89 -10.15 8.54
N SER A 66 -14.10 -10.18 9.09
CA SER A 66 -15.27 -10.72 8.39
C SER A 66 -16.38 -9.68 8.42
N GLN A 67 -16.89 -9.34 7.24
CA GLN A 67 -17.86 -8.27 7.08
C GLN A 67 -18.85 -8.62 5.97
N HIS A 68 -20.12 -8.33 6.21
CA HIS A 68 -21.17 -8.47 5.21
C HIS A 68 -22.08 -7.26 5.22
N GLY A 69 -22.75 -7.01 4.10
CA GLY A 69 -23.72 -5.93 3.99
C GLY A 69 -24.69 -6.12 2.84
N SER A 70 -25.78 -5.36 2.89
CA SER A 70 -26.84 -5.32 1.89
C SER A 70 -27.27 -3.88 1.66
N PRO A 71 -27.49 -3.42 0.42
CA PRO A 71 -28.05 -2.10 0.17
C PRO A 71 -29.53 -2.01 0.61
N ASP A 72 -30.16 -3.16 0.85
CA ASP A 72 -31.57 -3.25 1.23
C ASP A 72 -31.78 -3.14 2.74
N GLY A 73 -32.64 -2.22 3.16
CA GLY A 73 -33.11 -2.08 4.53
C GLY A 73 -34.11 -0.91 4.67
N PRO A 74 -35.01 -0.92 5.68
CA PRO A 74 -35.82 0.25 5.99
C PRO A 74 -34.95 1.46 6.31
N LYS A 75 -35.50 2.68 6.19
CA LYS A 75 -34.80 3.90 6.61
C LYS A 75 -34.27 3.73 8.04
N ASP A 76 -33.02 4.08 8.27
CA ASP A 76 -32.30 3.92 9.54
C ASP A 76 -31.91 2.46 9.91
N ALA A 77 -32.02 1.49 8.99
CA ALA A 77 -31.55 0.13 9.22
C ALA A 77 -30.03 0.01 9.19
N VAL A 78 -29.49 -0.84 10.06
CA VAL A 78 -28.10 -1.27 9.96
C VAL A 78 -27.97 -2.22 8.77
N VAL A 79 -27.46 -1.68 7.67
CA VAL A 79 -27.31 -2.35 6.37
C VAL A 79 -25.98 -3.11 6.22
N LYS A 80 -25.13 -3.08 7.26
CA LYS A 80 -23.78 -3.65 7.25
C LYS A 80 -23.34 -4.06 8.65
N SER A 81 -22.71 -5.23 8.79
CA SER A 81 -22.15 -5.72 10.06
C SER A 81 -20.84 -6.48 9.83
N GLY A 82 -20.00 -6.58 10.86
CA GLY A 82 -18.75 -7.32 10.78
C GLY A 82 -18.08 -7.52 12.14
N VAL A 83 -17.15 -8.47 12.18
CA VAL A 83 -16.33 -8.81 13.34
C VAL A 83 -14.86 -8.70 12.97
N TYR A 84 -14.07 -8.21 13.92
CA TYR A 84 -12.62 -8.05 13.82
C TYR A 84 -12.00 -8.77 15.00
N SER A 85 -10.96 -9.57 14.76
CA SER A 85 -10.18 -10.25 15.79
C SER A 85 -8.69 -10.16 15.52
#